data_AF-A0A4R4STN2-F1
#
_entry.id   AF-A0A4R4STN2-F1
#
_cell.length_a   1.000
_cell.length_b   1.000
_cell.length_c   1.000
_cell.angle_alpha   90.00
_cell.angle_beta   90.00
_cell.angle_gamma   90.00
#
_symmetry.space_group_name_H-M   'P 1'
#
loop_
_entity.id
_entity.type
_entity.pdbx_description
1 polymer ?
#
loop_
_entity_poly.entity_id
_entity_poly.type
_entity_poly.pdbx_seq_one_letter_code
_entity_poly.pdbx_strand_id
1 'polypeptide(L)' 'MRWLHQRAAHIADQLDDPAAAIARHWLTDQAEHERALALLAHGELYAHTIHEDNLRYLLSARPANRTALPKQAP' A
#
# COMPACT_ATOMS: atom_id res chain seq x y z
N MET A 1 7.67 -4.14 5.73
CA MET A 1 7.89 -3.62 4.36
C MET A 1 7.75 -4.64 3.25
N ARG A 2 8.36 -5.83 3.35
CA ARG A 2 8.27 -6.88 2.29
C ARG A 2 6.85 -7.14 1.76
N TRP A 3 5.86 -7.27 2.65
CA TRP A 3 4.46 -7.48 2.25
C TRP A 3 3.90 -6.30 1.43
N LEU A 4 4.16 -5.05 1.84
CA LEU A 4 3.65 -3.86 1.15
C LEU A 4 4.30 -3.68 -0.23
N HIS A 5 5.61 -3.93 -0.33
CA HIS A 5 6.32 -3.98 -1.62
C HIS A 5 5.77 -5.04 -2.57
N GLN A 6 5.60 -6.28 -2.09
CA GLN A 6 5.03 -7.35 -2.90
C GLN A 6 3.62 -7.02 -3.37
N ARG A 7 2.82 -6.37 -2.50
CA ARG A 7 1.46 -5.99 -2.86
C ARG A 7 1.43 -4.86 -3.87
N ALA A 8 2.28 -3.84 -3.73
CA ALA A 8 2.39 -2.75 -4.69
C ALA A 8 2.90 -3.25 -6.06
N ALA A 9 3.86 -4.18 -6.10
CA ALA A 9 4.31 -4.81 -7.34
C ALA A 9 3.19 -5.60 -8.01
N HIS A 10 2.48 -6.44 -7.27
CA HIS A 10 1.36 -7.21 -7.80
C HIS A 10 0.20 -6.34 -8.29
N ILE A 11 -0.02 -5.17 -7.67
CA ILE A 11 -0.99 -4.18 -8.16
C ILE A 11 -0.48 -3.54 -9.45
N ALA A 12 0.80 -3.17 -9.53
CA ALA A 12 1.40 -2.60 -10.73
C ALA A 12 1.26 -3.53 -11.95
N ASP A 13 1.38 -4.84 -11.74
CA ASP A 13 1.22 -5.84 -12.81
C ASP A 13 -0.22 -5.96 -13.35
N GLN A 14 -1.23 -5.45 -12.63
CA GLN A 14 -2.65 -5.51 -13.00
C GLN A 14 -3.19 -4.19 -13.55
N LEU A 15 -2.39 -3.14 -13.52
CA LEU A 15 -2.79 -1.80 -13.93
C LEU A 15 -2.35 -1.52 -15.37
N ASP A 16 -3.14 -0.72 -16.08
CA ASP A 16 -2.74 -0.16 -17.38
C ASP A 16 -1.52 0.77 -17.21
N ASP A 17 -0.76 0.96 -18.29
CA ASP A 17 0.57 1.58 -18.26
C ASP A 17 0.71 2.89 -17.45
N PRO A 18 -0.22 3.87 -17.53
CA PRO A 18 -0.14 5.10 -16.74
C PRO A 18 -0.24 4.84 -15.23
N ALA A 19 -1.17 3.98 -14.83
CA ALA A 19 -1.41 3.62 -13.44
C ALA A 19 -0.32 2.68 -12.88
N ALA A 20 0.23 1.80 -13.74
CA ALA A 20 1.34 0.93 -13.38
C ALA A 20 2.63 1.73 -13.14
N ALA A 21 2.89 2.78 -13.92
CA ALA A 21 4.05 3.67 -13.71
C ALA A 21 4.02 4.31 -12.31
N ILE A 22 2.83 4.70 -11.86
CA ILE A 22 2.60 5.29 -10.54
C ILE A 22 2.93 4.30 -9.42
N ALA A 23 2.42 3.06 -9.50
CA ALA A 23 2.75 2.02 -8.53
C ALA A 23 4.24 1.64 -8.55
N ARG A 24 4.87 1.65 -9.73
CA ARG A 24 6.32 1.42 -9.90
C ARG A 24 7.16 2.53 -9.28
N HIS A 25 6.74 3.80 -9.37
CA HIS A 25 7.43 4.90 -8.70
C HIS A 25 7.47 4.69 -7.19
N TRP A 26 6.32 4.36 -6.58
CA TRP A 26 6.24 4.08 -5.16
C TRP A 26 7.23 2.99 -4.73
N LEU A 27 7.38 1.89 -5.50
CA LEU A 27 8.34 0.80 -5.22
C LEU A 27 9.80 1.24 -5.15
N THR A 28 10.14 2.44 -5.64
CA THR A 28 11.51 2.98 -5.63
C THR A 28 11.66 4.17 -4.68
N ASP A 29 10.56 4.67 -4.09
CA ASP A 29 10.57 5.84 -3.22
C ASP A 29 10.88 5.43 -1.77
N GLN A 30 12.16 5.48 -1.42
CA GLN A 30 12.65 5.10 -0.10
C GLN A 30 12.12 6.00 1.02
N ALA A 31 11.94 7.30 0.78
CA ALA A 31 11.44 8.22 1.80
C ALA A 31 9.97 7.92 2.14
N GLU A 32 9.18 7.63 1.12
CA GLU A 32 7.78 7.28 1.29
C GLU A 32 7.62 5.89 1.96
N HIS A 33 8.54 4.97 1.70
CA HIS A 33 8.64 3.72 2.44
C HIS A 33 8.93 3.93 3.93
N GLU A 34 9.91 4.76 4.28
CA GLU A 34 10.24 5.06 5.68
C GLU A 34 9.07 5.70 6.41
N ARG A 35 8.35 6.61 5.73
CA ARG A 35 7.12 7.20 6.24
C ARG A 35 6.02 6.16 6.48
N ALA A 36 5.79 5.27 5.50
CA ALA A 36 4.81 4.18 5.65
C ALA A 36 5.16 3.27 6.82
N LEU A 37 6.44 2.92 6.98
CA LEU A 37 6.90 2.11 8.10
C LEU A 37 6.68 2.80 9.45
N ALA A 38 7.02 4.08 9.55
CA ALA A 38 6.84 4.85 10.77
C ALA A 38 5.37 4.88 11.20
N LEU A 39 4.44 5.21 10.29
CA LEU A 39 3.01 5.26 10.60
C LEU A 39 2.47 3.89 11.01
N LEU A 40 2.79 2.84 10.26
CA LEU A 40 2.34 1.48 10.56
C LEU A 40 2.90 0.96 11.90
N ALA A 41 4.13 1.34 12.26
CA ALA A 41 4.74 0.96 13.53
C ALA A 41 4.04 1.60 14.75
N HIS A 42 3.45 2.80 14.58
CA HIS A 42 2.67 3.48 15.60
C HIS A 42 1.20 3.03 15.64
N GLY A 43 0.80 2.03 14.84
CA GLY A 43 -0.58 1.59 14.79
C GLY A 43 -1.46 2.42 13.85
N GLU A 44 -0.89 3.38 13.11
CA GLU A 44 -1.63 4.35 12.32
C GLU A 44 -1.91 3.88 10.89
N LEU A 45 -2.91 4.49 10.26
CA LEU A 45 -3.21 4.31 8.85
C LEU A 45 -2.15 5.04 8.00
N TYR A 46 -1.48 4.30 7.13
CA TYR A 46 -0.75 4.88 6.01
C TYR A 46 -1.71 5.09 4.84
N ALA A 47 -1.71 6.28 4.26
CA ALA A 47 -2.47 6.62 3.07
C ALA A 47 -1.63 7.53 2.17
N HIS A 48 -1.51 7.14 0.90
CA HIS A 48 -0.78 7.87 -0.12
C HIS A 48 -1.66 8.02 -1.35
N THR A 49 -1.98 9.28 -1.67
CA THR A 49 -2.85 9.64 -2.78
C THR A 49 -2.01 10.20 -3.91
N ILE A 50 -2.13 9.60 -5.09
CA ILE A 50 -1.46 10.06 -6.31
C ILE A 50 -2.52 10.60 -7.26
N HIS A 51 -2.29 11.80 -7.76
CA HIS A 51 -3.17 12.49 -8.68
C HIS A 51 -2.59 12.36 -10.09
N GLU A 52 -3.40 11.89 -11.04
CA GLU A 52 -3.06 11.82 -12.46
C GLU A 52 -4.25 12.33 -13.26
N ASP A 53 -4.14 13.53 -13.84
CA ASP A 53 -5.22 14.22 -14.57
C ASP A 53 -6.59 14.13 -13.87
N ASN A 54 -7.46 13.21 -14.31
CA ASN A 54 -8.82 13.02 -13.78
C ASN A 54 -8.94 11.80 -12.83
N LEU A 55 -7.85 11.10 -12.57
CA LEU A 55 -7.77 9.90 -11.76
C LEU A 55 -7.07 10.18 -10.43
N ARG A 56 -7.60 9.55 -9.39
CA ARG A 56 -7.02 9.58 -8.04
C ARG A 56 -6.79 8.16 -7.58
N TYR A 57 -5.53 7.80 -7.40
CA TYR A 57 -5.13 6.50 -6.88
C TYR A 57 -4.82 6.64 -5.40
N LEU A 58 -5.39 5.77 -4.58
CA LEU A 58 -5.13 5.72 -3.14
C LEU A 58 -4.47 4.38 -2.80
N LEU A 59 -3.22 4.44 -2.38
CA LEU A 59 -2.54 3.32 -1.73
C LEU A 59 -2.68 3.51 -0.21
N SER A 60 -3.40 2.61 0.45
CA SER A 60 -3.55 2.65 1.91
C SER A 60 -3.20 1.33 2.55
N ALA A 61 -2.60 1.41 3.73
CA ALA A 61 -2.24 0.27 4.55
C ALA A 61 -2.54 0.59 6.01
N ARG A 62 -3.18 -0.35 6.70
CA ARG A 62 -3.40 -0.27 8.15
C ARG A 62 -2.80 -1.51 8.80
N PRO A 63 -2.27 -1.40 10.03
CA PRO A 63 -1.87 -2.56 10.80
C PRO A 63 -3.07 -3.49 10.96
N ALA A 64 -2.89 -4.74 10.56
CA ALA A 64 -3.81 -5.78 10.93
C ALA A 64 -3.58 -6.02 12.44
N ASN A 65 -4.29 -5.29 13.29
CA ASN A 65 -4.41 -5.68 14.68
C ASN A 65 -4.75 -7.17 14.67
N ARG A 66 -3.97 -7.98 15.37
CA ARG A 66 -4.25 -9.40 15.57
C ARG A 66 -5.49 -9.53 16.45
N THR A 67 -6.64 -9.06 15.98
CA THR A 67 -7.91 -9.63 16.36
C THR A 67 -7.90 -11.00 15.71
N ALA A 68 -7.62 -12.03 16.52
CA ALA A 68 -7.85 -13.40 16.13
C ALA A 68 -9.22 -13.45 15.46
N LEU A 69 -9.26 -13.79 14.17
CA LEU A 69 -10.50 -14.19 13.52
C LEU A 69 -11.08 -15.30 14.42
N PRO A 70 -12.27 -15.14 15.02
CA PRO A 70 -12.90 -16.27 15.68
C PRO A 70 -13.03 -17.35 14.62
N LYS A 71 -12.44 -18.52 14.91
CA LYS A 71 -12.52 -19.73 14.12
C LYS A 71 -13.99 -19.93 13.75
N GLN A 72 -14.34 -19.73 12.48
CA GLN A 72 -15.68 -20.03 12.01
C GLN A 72 -15.89 -21.53 12.25
N ALA A 73 -16.81 -21.84 13.17
CA ALA A 73 -17.24 -23.19 13.46
C ALA A 73 -17.96 -23.78 12.23
N PRO A 74 -17.88 -25.10 12.03
CA PRO A 74 -18.23 -25.79 10.78
C PRO A 74 -19.70 -25.67 10.38
#